data_AF-A0A353V2J1-F1
#
_entry.id   AF-A0A353V2J1-F1
#
_cell.length_a   1.000
_cell.length_b   1.000
_cell.length_c   1.000
_cell.angle_alpha   90.00
_cell.angle_beta   90.00
_cell.angle_gamma   90.00
#
_symmetry.space_group_name_H-M   'P 1'
#
loop_
_entity.id
_entity.type
_entity.pdbx_description
1 polymer ?
#
loop_
_entity_poly.entity_id
_entity_poly.type
_entity_poly.pdbx_seq_one_letter_code
_entity_poly.pdbx_strand_id
1 'polypeptide(L)'
;MSLNAGEYRGIAALAEELGAGYGFDPMLVPRRDGDAAPVRRLGPSPETLRAFFSDPLLLRESPQPVRCLPEPGEELCGSGRRTCMISPYGEVFACSVHPVPAGTLRERSFREIWTGSPLLREIRARTVDDLRNGARPAPGFRCSALALIEDGDFLGPHRRGEAMAEIHDEVRDAGV
;
A
#
# COMPACT_ATOMS: atom_id res chain seq x y z
N MET A 1 7.60 19.08 -4.92
CA MET A 1 8.92 18.95 -5.57
C MET A 1 8.81 17.81 -6.56
N SER A 2 9.09 18.01 -7.85
CA SER A 2 8.78 17.06 -8.93
C SER A 2 10.02 16.29 -9.45
N LEU A 3 10.91 15.88 -8.55
CA LEU A 3 12.11 15.12 -8.93
C LEU A 3 11.71 13.86 -9.69
N ASN A 4 12.16 13.76 -10.94
CA ASN A 4 11.95 12.63 -11.85
C ASN A 4 10.48 12.28 -12.15
N ALA A 5 9.52 13.15 -11.80
CA ALA A 5 8.09 12.88 -11.99
C ALA A 5 7.69 12.70 -13.46
N GLY A 6 8.52 13.15 -14.42
CA GLY A 6 8.31 12.98 -15.87
C GLY A 6 9.07 11.83 -16.52
N GLU A 7 9.98 11.17 -15.78
CA GLU A 7 10.93 10.18 -16.35
C GLU A 7 10.28 8.80 -16.60
N TYR A 8 9.03 8.61 -16.17
CA TYR A 8 8.30 7.34 -16.31
C TYR A 8 8.15 6.87 -17.76
N ARG A 9 8.20 7.78 -18.75
CA ARG A 9 8.21 7.41 -20.18
C ARG A 9 9.45 6.60 -20.57
N GLY A 10 10.62 6.96 -20.03
CA GLY A 10 11.85 6.20 -20.26
C GLY A 10 11.77 4.81 -19.63
N ILE A 11 11.15 4.71 -18.45
CA ILE A 11 10.92 3.42 -17.76
C ILE A 11 9.97 2.53 -18.58
N ALA A 12 8.88 3.09 -19.12
CA ALA A 12 7.95 2.36 -19.97
C ALA A 12 8.62 1.86 -21.27
N ALA A 13 9.39 2.72 -21.95
CA ALA A 13 10.14 2.35 -23.15
C ALA A 13 11.13 1.21 -22.88
N LEU A 14 11.86 1.29 -21.77
CA LEU A 14 12.78 0.22 -21.35
C LEU A 14 12.04 -1.09 -21.07
N ALA A 15 10.88 -1.03 -20.41
CA ALA A 15 10.08 -2.23 -20.14
C ALA A 15 9.62 -2.90 -21.45
N GLU A 16 9.22 -2.10 -22.44
CA GLU A 16 8.84 -2.60 -23.78
C GLU A 16 10.02 -3.24 -24.51
N GLU A 17 11.21 -2.61 -24.51
CA GLU A 17 12.43 -3.18 -25.10
C GLU A 17 12.80 -4.54 -24.49
N LEU A 18 12.58 -4.69 -23.18
CA LEU A 18 12.86 -5.92 -22.44
C LEU A 18 11.73 -6.96 -22.55
N GLY A 19 10.59 -6.64 -23.15
CA GLY A 19 9.40 -7.49 -23.17
C GLY A 19 8.79 -7.71 -21.78
N ALA A 20 8.98 -6.76 -20.85
CA ALA A 20 8.50 -6.81 -19.47
C ALA A 20 7.21 -6.01 -19.28
N GLY A 21 6.40 -6.43 -18.29
CA GLY A 21 5.30 -5.61 -17.79
C GLY A 21 5.81 -4.48 -16.89
N TYR A 22 5.04 -3.40 -16.77
CA TYR A 22 5.31 -2.30 -15.86
C TYR A 22 4.02 -1.80 -15.21
N GLY A 23 4.18 -1.06 -14.12
CA GLY A 23 3.09 -0.38 -13.41
C GLY A 23 3.68 0.70 -12.52
N PHE A 24 2.89 1.73 -12.22
CA PHE A 24 3.31 2.85 -11.39
C PHE A 24 2.35 2.99 -10.21
N ASP A 25 2.92 3.24 -9.03
CA ASP A 25 2.17 3.49 -7.80
C ASP A 25 2.62 4.85 -7.23
N PRO A 26 1.71 5.84 -7.09
CA PRO A 26 2.05 7.14 -6.54
C PRO A 26 2.26 7.11 -5.00
N MET A 27 1.99 5.98 -4.34
CA MET A 27 2.07 5.85 -2.90
C MET A 27 3.52 5.65 -2.40
N LEU A 28 4.09 6.72 -1.85
CA LEU A 28 5.36 6.61 -1.11
C LEU A 28 5.12 6.08 0.31
N VAL A 29 5.91 5.12 0.77
CA VAL A 29 5.84 4.58 2.14
C VAL A 29 6.90 5.28 3.02
N PRO A 30 6.59 5.60 4.30
CA PRO A 30 7.59 6.10 5.24
C PRO A 30 8.80 5.18 5.38
N ARG A 31 9.90 5.70 5.93
CA ARG A 31 11.03 4.85 6.28
C ARG A 31 10.61 3.80 7.30
N ARG A 32 11.33 2.69 7.34
CA ARG A 32 11.04 1.56 8.25
C ARG A 32 11.14 1.94 9.73
N ASP A 33 11.93 2.95 10.05
CA ASP A 33 12.02 3.54 11.41
C ASP A 33 10.84 4.48 11.74
N GLY A 34 9.85 4.60 10.84
CA GLY A 34 8.68 5.47 10.99
C GLY A 34 8.93 6.92 10.57
N ASP A 35 10.15 7.29 10.15
CA ASP A 35 10.44 8.64 9.70
C ASP A 35 9.72 8.95 8.38
N ALA A 36 8.65 9.75 8.48
CA ALA A 36 7.86 10.20 7.34
C ALA A 36 8.45 11.44 6.64
N ALA A 37 9.67 11.89 6.98
CA ALA A 37 10.28 13.04 6.31
C ALA A 37 10.45 12.87 4.79
N PRO A 38 10.78 11.67 4.25
CA PRO A 38 10.80 11.48 2.79
C PRO A 38 9.42 11.63 2.17
N VAL A 39 8.37 11.09 2.79
CA VAL A 39 6.99 11.22 2.30
C VAL A 39 6.56 12.68 2.27
N ARG A 40 6.88 13.46 3.32
CA ARG A 40 6.55 14.90 3.36
C ARG A 40 7.28 15.73 2.31
N ARG A 41 8.51 15.35 1.95
CA ARG A 41 9.36 16.12 1.03
C ARG A 41 9.19 15.72 -0.44
N LEU A 42 8.98 14.43 -0.69
CA LEU A 42 8.98 13.81 -2.00
C LEU A 42 7.59 13.30 -2.42
N GLY A 43 6.62 13.30 -1.51
CA GLY A 43 5.24 12.94 -1.80
C GLY A 43 4.65 13.80 -2.92
N PRO A 44 3.82 13.20 -3.80
CA PRO A 44 3.19 13.95 -4.88
C PRO A 44 2.22 14.98 -4.29
N SER A 45 2.20 16.18 -4.88
CA SER A 45 1.18 17.18 -4.56
C SER A 45 -0.16 16.80 -5.19
N PRO A 46 -1.30 17.39 -4.75
CA PRO A 46 -2.58 17.17 -5.41
C PRO A 46 -2.55 17.42 -6.93
N GLU A 47 -1.82 18.43 -7.39
CA GLU A 47 -1.64 18.73 -8.82
C GLU A 47 -0.85 17.63 -9.53
N THR A 48 0.18 17.10 -8.88
CA THR A 48 0.98 15.98 -9.41
C THR A 48 0.14 14.70 -9.48
N LEU A 49 -0.70 14.44 -8.47
CA LEU A 49 -1.63 13.31 -8.47
C LEU A 49 -2.67 13.41 -9.57
N ARG A 50 -3.25 14.60 -9.81
CA ARG A 50 -4.15 14.81 -10.96
C ARG A 50 -3.45 14.50 -12.28
N ALA A 51 -2.25 15.04 -12.49
CA ALA A 51 -1.46 14.75 -13.69
C ALA A 51 -1.14 13.24 -13.82
N PHE A 52 -0.86 12.56 -12.70
CA PHE A 52 -0.64 11.12 -12.68
C PHE A 52 -1.88 10.34 -13.13
N PHE A 53 -3.04 10.62 -12.53
CA PHE A 53 -4.29 9.92 -12.83
C PHE A 53 -4.89 10.29 -14.19
N SER A 54 -4.47 11.39 -14.82
CA SER A 54 -4.89 11.76 -16.17
C SER A 54 -4.03 11.15 -17.30
N ASP A 55 -2.93 10.44 -16.98
CA ASP A 55 -2.05 9.85 -18.00
C ASP A 55 -2.32 8.35 -18.15
N PRO A 56 -2.81 7.88 -19.32
CA PRO A 56 -3.06 6.46 -19.57
C PRO A 56 -1.82 5.56 -19.43
N LEU A 57 -0.61 6.12 -19.62
CA LEU A 57 0.63 5.38 -19.44
C LEU A 57 0.88 5.03 -17.97
N LEU A 58 0.45 5.91 -17.06
CA LEU A 58 0.60 5.76 -15.62
C LEU A 58 -0.51 4.92 -14.99
N LEU A 59 -1.71 4.97 -15.57
CA LEU A 59 -2.86 4.14 -15.18
C LEU A 59 -2.84 2.72 -15.74
N ARG A 60 -1.81 2.35 -16.50
CA ARG A 60 -1.73 1.01 -17.08
C ARG A 60 -1.68 -0.03 -15.96
N GLU A 61 -2.81 -0.69 -15.73
CA GLU A 61 -2.89 -1.76 -14.76
C GLU A 61 -2.03 -2.96 -15.20
N SER A 62 -1.43 -3.62 -14.23
CA SER A 62 -0.87 -4.94 -14.45
C SER A 62 -1.99 -5.86 -14.97
N PRO A 63 -1.76 -6.70 -15.99
CA PRO A 63 -2.77 -7.58 -16.58
C PRO A 63 -3.38 -8.59 -15.59
N GLN A 64 -2.85 -8.68 -14.37
CA GLN A 64 -3.45 -9.41 -13.26
C GLN A 64 -3.97 -8.39 -12.24
N PRO A 65 -5.29 -8.08 -12.23
CA PRO A 65 -5.85 -7.26 -11.17
C PRO A 65 -5.70 -8.03 -9.87
N VAL A 66 -4.80 -7.58 -8.99
CA VAL A 66 -4.82 -8.01 -7.60
C VAL A 66 -6.17 -7.51 -7.08
N ARG A 67 -7.08 -8.44 -6.75
CA ARG A 67 -8.39 -8.11 -6.18
C ARG A 67 -8.16 -7.38 -4.86
N CYS A 68 -8.08 -6.05 -4.95
CA CYS A 68 -7.93 -5.09 -3.86
C CYS A 68 -9.26 -4.38 -3.60
N LEU A 69 -10.38 -5.06 -3.86
CA LEU A 69 -11.74 -4.54 -3.68
C LEU A 69 -12.31 -5.18 -2.42
N PRO A 70 -12.05 -4.63 -1.21
CA PRO A 70 -12.55 -5.22 0.01
C PRO A 70 -14.02 -4.79 0.19
N GLU A 71 -14.94 -5.72 -0.04
CA GLU A 71 -16.37 -5.55 0.27
C GLU A 71 -16.65 -5.75 1.78
N PRO A 72 -17.81 -5.32 2.30
CA PRO A 72 -18.23 -5.65 3.66
C PRO A 72 -18.07 -7.14 3.98
N GLY A 73 -17.53 -7.44 5.15
CA GLY A 73 -17.19 -8.80 5.58
C GLY A 73 -15.95 -9.44 4.91
N GLU A 74 -15.36 -8.83 3.88
CA GLU A 74 -14.10 -9.31 3.29
C GLU A 74 -12.87 -8.87 4.10
N GLU A 75 -11.75 -9.54 3.87
CA GLU A 75 -10.48 -9.20 4.49
C GLU A 75 -9.94 -7.84 4.01
N LEU A 76 -9.29 -7.10 4.92
CA LEU A 76 -8.75 -5.77 4.60
C LEU A 76 -7.70 -5.78 3.49
N CYS A 77 -6.80 -6.77 3.51
CA CYS A 77 -5.75 -6.97 2.52
C CYS A 77 -5.08 -8.36 2.70
N GLY A 78 -4.09 -8.68 1.86
CA GLY A 78 -3.33 -9.93 1.94
C GLY A 78 -2.29 -10.02 3.05
N SER A 79 -2.14 -8.98 3.89
CA SER A 79 -1.13 -8.89 4.97
C SER A 79 -1.29 -10.06 5.95
N GLY A 80 -0.20 -10.80 6.16
CA GLY A 80 -0.20 -11.97 7.02
C GLY A 80 -1.01 -13.14 6.47
N ARG A 81 -1.48 -13.12 5.23
CA ARG A 81 -2.32 -14.18 4.62
C ARG A 81 -1.72 -14.74 3.34
N ARG A 82 -1.46 -13.86 2.38
CA ARG A 82 -0.87 -14.16 1.07
C ARG A 82 0.54 -13.60 0.93
N THR A 83 0.89 -12.62 1.77
CA THR A 83 2.21 -12.00 1.78
C THR A 83 2.76 -11.93 3.19
N CYS A 84 4.08 -11.89 3.28
CA CYS A 84 4.86 -11.58 4.46
C CYS A 84 6.20 -10.99 4.01
N MET A 85 6.93 -10.39 4.93
CA MET A 85 8.30 -9.98 4.68
C MET A 85 9.20 -10.55 5.78
N ILE A 86 10.34 -11.08 5.37
CA ILE A 86 11.37 -11.57 6.29
C ILE A 86 12.54 -10.60 6.16
N SER A 87 12.93 -9.97 7.27
CA SER A 87 14.10 -9.08 7.29
C SER A 87 15.39 -9.90 7.13
N PRO A 88 16.51 -9.29 6.69
CA PRO A 88 17.83 -9.95 6.70
C PRO A 88 18.26 -10.43 8.09
N TYR A 89 17.63 -9.91 9.15
CA TYR A 89 17.86 -10.30 10.53
C TYR A 89 16.92 -11.42 11.00
N GLY A 90 16.07 -11.96 10.12
CA GLY A 90 15.17 -13.08 10.42
C GLY A 90 13.87 -12.69 11.12
N GLU A 91 13.57 -11.40 11.27
CA GLU A 91 12.26 -10.96 11.76
C GLU A 91 11.19 -11.16 10.69
N VAL A 92 10.03 -11.68 11.06
CA VAL A 92 8.89 -11.91 10.17
C VAL A 92 7.87 -10.81 10.39
N PHE A 93 7.42 -10.16 9.32
CA PHE A 93 6.40 -9.10 9.32
C PHE A 93 5.19 -9.54 8.50
N ALA A 94 4.02 -8.98 8.82
CA ALA A 94 2.78 -9.30 8.12
C ALA A 94 2.81 -8.83 6.64
N CYS A 95 3.49 -7.73 6.34
CA CYS A 95 3.82 -7.28 4.99
C CYS A 95 5.12 -6.46 5.03
N SER A 96 5.56 -5.93 3.89
CA SER A 96 6.75 -5.07 3.81
C SER A 96 6.62 -3.74 4.56
N VAL A 97 5.38 -3.29 4.82
CA VAL A 97 5.08 -1.98 5.41
C VAL A 97 4.79 -2.05 6.90
N HIS A 98 4.23 -3.16 7.40
CA HIS A 98 3.80 -3.26 8.80
C HIS A 98 4.99 -3.01 9.76
N PRO A 99 4.88 -2.09 10.74
CA PRO A 99 6.05 -1.66 11.52
C PRO A 99 6.43 -2.65 12.62
N VAL A 100 5.50 -3.50 13.06
CA VAL A 100 5.72 -4.45 14.16
C VAL A 100 6.03 -5.85 13.61
N PRO A 101 7.10 -6.52 14.10
CA PRO A 101 7.38 -7.91 13.74
C PRO A 101 6.40 -8.86 14.42
N ALA A 102 5.98 -9.89 13.69
CA ALA A 102 5.17 -11.00 14.18
C ALA A 102 5.99 -12.03 14.99
N GLY A 103 7.31 -12.03 14.83
CA GLY A 103 8.25 -12.93 15.50
C GLY A 103 9.62 -12.95 14.81
N THR A 104 10.53 -13.80 15.27
CA THR A 104 11.87 -13.98 14.68
C THR A 104 12.22 -15.44 14.45
N LEU A 105 12.78 -15.73 13.28
CA LEU A 105 13.25 -17.05 12.86
C LEU A 105 14.46 -17.54 13.65
N ARG A 106 15.08 -16.67 14.45
CA ARG A 106 16.15 -17.05 15.39
C ARG A 106 15.64 -17.80 16.61
N GLU A 107 14.35 -17.65 16.93
CA GLU A 107 13.74 -18.22 18.14
C GLU A 107 12.69 -19.28 17.82
N ARG A 108 11.93 -19.10 16.74
CA ARG A 108 10.79 -19.95 16.37
C ARG A 108 10.81 -20.24 14.89
N SER A 109 10.27 -21.39 14.49
CA SER A 109 10.11 -21.72 13.07
C SER A 109 9.15 -20.76 12.38
N PHE A 110 9.30 -20.61 11.06
CA PHE A 110 8.34 -19.82 10.27
C PHE A 110 6.91 -20.30 10.47
N ARG A 111 6.69 -21.62 10.53
CA ARG A 111 5.36 -22.21 10.76
C ARG A 111 4.75 -21.74 12.08
N GLU A 112 5.51 -21.78 13.18
CA GLU A 112 5.04 -21.35 14.49
C GLU A 112 4.71 -19.87 14.54
N ILE A 113 5.52 -19.02 13.91
CA ILE A 113 5.22 -17.58 13.81
C ILE A 113 3.98 -17.38 12.94
N TRP A 114 3.96 -18.01 11.76
CA TRP A 114 2.91 -17.82 10.77
C TRP A 114 1.54 -18.25 11.28
N THR A 115 1.41 -19.36 12.01
CA THR A 115 0.10 -19.83 12.52
C THR A 115 -0.17 -19.39 13.96
N GLY A 116 0.89 -19.07 14.72
CA GLY A 116 0.85 -18.85 16.16
C GLY A 116 0.93 -17.40 16.62
N SER A 117 1.47 -16.50 15.81
CA SER A 117 1.71 -15.12 16.23
C SER A 117 0.42 -14.39 16.61
N PRO A 118 0.33 -13.77 17.81
CA PRO A 118 -0.81 -12.94 18.19
C PRO A 118 -1.10 -11.83 17.18
N LEU A 119 -0.05 -11.16 16.68
CA LEU A 119 -0.19 -10.10 15.67
C LEU A 119 -0.84 -10.61 14.38
N LEU A 120 -0.35 -11.73 13.84
CA LEU A 120 -0.91 -12.28 12.59
C LEU A 120 -2.35 -12.77 12.79
N ARG A 121 -2.67 -13.34 13.95
CA ARG A 121 -4.05 -13.73 14.28
C ARG A 121 -4.97 -12.52 14.38
N GLU A 122 -4.51 -11.45 15.02
CA GLU A 122 -5.25 -10.21 15.13
C GLU A 122 -5.53 -9.60 13.75
N ILE A 123 -4.50 -9.41 12.92
CA ILE A 123 -4.65 -8.92 11.54
C ILE A 123 -5.60 -9.82 10.75
N ARG A 124 -5.52 -11.14 10.96
CA ARG A 124 -6.37 -12.09 10.26
C ARG A 124 -7.85 -12.02 10.65
N ALA A 125 -8.12 -11.68 11.90
CA ALA A 125 -9.48 -11.56 12.40
C ALA A 125 -10.21 -10.31 11.88
N ARG A 126 -9.49 -9.33 11.33
CA ARG A 126 -10.08 -8.07 10.87
C ARG A 126 -10.59 -8.15 9.44
N THR A 127 -11.75 -7.53 9.25
CA THR A 127 -12.49 -7.37 8.00
C THR A 127 -12.77 -5.91 7.72
N VAL A 128 -13.39 -5.60 6.59
CA VAL A 128 -13.90 -4.25 6.29
C VAL A 128 -14.87 -3.74 7.34
N ASP A 129 -15.66 -4.61 7.96
CA ASP A 129 -16.66 -4.22 8.95
C ASP A 129 -16.03 -3.74 10.27
N ASP A 130 -14.75 -4.08 10.51
CA ASP A 130 -13.99 -3.62 11.66
C ASP A 130 -13.44 -2.19 11.49
N LEU A 131 -13.56 -1.59 10.30
CA LEU A 131 -13.12 -0.22 10.07
C LEU A 131 -13.91 0.76 10.95
N ARG A 132 -13.20 1.76 11.49
CA ARG A 132 -13.76 2.67 12.50
C ARG A 132 -13.31 4.10 12.29
N ASN A 133 -13.87 5.00 13.09
CA ASN A 133 -13.49 6.42 13.11
C ASN A 133 -13.62 7.11 11.75
N GLY A 134 -14.60 6.69 10.93
CA GLY A 134 -14.85 7.24 9.59
C GLY A 134 -13.94 6.71 8.50
N ALA A 135 -13.14 5.68 8.78
CA ALA A 135 -12.27 5.03 7.80
C ALA A 135 -13.05 4.49 6.60
N ARG A 136 -12.56 4.78 5.38
CA ARG A 136 -13.18 4.28 4.14
C ARG A 136 -12.44 3.08 3.57
N PRO A 137 -13.13 2.06 3.04
CA PRO A 137 -12.53 0.98 2.26
C PRO A 137 -12.23 1.47 0.84
N ALA A 138 -11.31 2.43 0.70
CA ALA A 138 -10.91 2.99 -0.59
C ALA A 138 -10.11 1.96 -1.40
N PRO A 139 -10.69 1.34 -2.46
CA PRO A 139 -10.03 0.24 -3.14
C PRO A 139 -8.76 0.72 -3.86
N GLY A 140 -7.67 -0.05 -3.76
CA GLY A 140 -6.37 0.34 -4.31
C GLY A 140 -5.62 1.43 -3.54
N PHE A 141 -6.29 2.24 -2.71
CA PHE A 141 -5.68 3.37 -2.01
C PHE A 141 -5.61 3.20 -0.48
N ARG A 142 -6.31 2.22 0.08
CA ARG A 142 -6.27 1.93 1.52
C ARG A 142 -5.08 1.04 1.88
N CYS A 143 -4.33 1.44 2.91
CA CYS A 143 -3.32 0.60 3.56
C CYS A 143 -3.42 0.73 5.09
N SER A 144 -3.87 -0.34 5.76
CA SER A 144 -3.98 -0.35 7.24
C SER A 144 -2.64 -0.22 7.97
N ALA A 145 -1.54 -0.68 7.35
CA ALA A 145 -0.21 -0.47 7.92
C ALA A 145 0.19 1.02 7.87
N LEU A 146 -0.16 1.74 6.80
CA LEU A 146 0.09 3.18 6.72
C LEU A 146 -0.84 3.96 7.65
N ALA A 147 -2.11 3.58 7.78
CA ALA A 147 -3.00 4.16 8.79
C ALA A 147 -2.41 4.03 10.21
N LEU A 148 -1.81 2.88 10.53
CA LEU A 148 -1.11 2.69 11.81
C LEU A 148 0.13 3.57 11.94
N ILE A 149 0.96 3.69 10.89
CA ILE A 149 2.22 4.46 10.93
C ILE A 149 1.95 5.97 10.99
N GLU A 150 0.98 6.46 10.23
CA GLU A 150 0.73 7.90 10.04
C GLU A 150 -0.26 8.46 11.05
N ASP A 151 -1.31 7.70 11.38
CA ASP A 151 -2.42 8.14 12.22
C ASP A 151 -2.53 7.36 13.54
N GLY A 152 -1.73 6.30 13.74
CA GLY A 152 -1.69 5.53 14.98
C GLY A 152 -2.82 4.50 15.14
N ASP A 153 -3.68 4.32 14.12
CA ASP A 153 -4.83 3.40 14.18
C ASP A 153 -4.90 2.51 12.93
N PHE A 154 -4.60 1.21 13.08
CA PHE A 154 -4.64 0.23 11.99
C PHE A 154 -6.02 0.09 11.33
N LEU A 155 -7.10 0.34 12.09
CA LEU A 155 -8.49 0.27 11.64
C LEU A 155 -9.08 1.67 11.38
N GLY A 156 -8.30 2.72 11.62
CA GLY A 156 -8.70 4.10 11.42
C GLY A 156 -8.54 4.56 9.96
N PRO A 157 -8.83 5.84 9.69
CA PRO A 157 -8.65 6.42 8.37
C PRO A 157 -7.19 6.34 7.90
N HIS A 158 -6.99 6.06 6.61
CA HIS A 158 -5.70 6.28 5.95
C HIS A 158 -5.81 7.57 5.15
N ARG A 159 -5.61 8.73 5.82
CA ARG A 159 -6.00 10.04 5.25
C ARG A 159 -5.35 10.32 3.89
N ARG A 160 -4.09 9.94 3.74
CA ARG A 160 -3.35 10.15 2.49
C ARG A 160 -3.89 9.29 1.35
N GLY A 161 -4.22 8.03 1.64
CA GLY A 161 -4.88 7.16 0.67
C GLY A 161 -6.29 7.63 0.32
N GLU A 162 -7.06 8.10 1.30
CA GLU A 162 -8.40 8.65 1.09
C GLU A 162 -8.34 9.91 0.21
N ALA A 163 -7.39 10.82 0.45
CA ALA A 163 -7.17 11.99 -0.40
C ALA A 163 -6.74 11.61 -1.84
N MET A 164 -5.91 10.56 -2.00
CA MET A 164 -5.56 10.04 -3.33
C MET A 164 -6.77 9.46 -4.05
N ALA A 165 -7.62 8.71 -3.34
CA ALA A 165 -8.85 8.13 -3.89
C ALA A 165 -9.82 9.22 -4.36
N GLU A 166 -9.99 10.29 -3.58
CA GLU A 166 -10.82 11.43 -3.95
C GLU A 166 -10.32 12.11 -5.23
N ILE A 167 -9.01 12.35 -5.35
CA ILE A 167 -8.43 12.93 -6.58
C ILE A 167 -8.56 11.98 -7.78
N HIS A 168 -8.40 10.67 -7.56
CA HIS A 168 -8.59 9.67 -8.61
C HIS A 168 -10.04 9.66 -9.14
N ASP A 169 -11.01 9.68 -8.23
CA ASP A 169 -12.44 9.74 -8.59
C ASP A 169 -12.78 11.06 -9.29
N GLU A 170 -12.24 12.20 -8.84
CA GLU A 170 -12.38 13.50 -9.51
C GLU A 170 -11.92 13.46 -10.97
N VAL A 171 -10.74 12.86 -11.24
CA VAL A 171 -10.18 12.77 -12.60
C VAL A 171 -10.99 11.81 -13.47
N ARG A 172 -11.37 10.64 -12.92
CA ARG A 172 -12.20 9.66 -13.62
C ARG A 172 -13.55 10.25 -14.02
N ASP A 173 -14.22 10.94 -13.10
CA ASP A 173 -15.56 11.49 -13.31
C ASP A 173 -15.54 12.71 -14.26
N ALA A 174 -14.40 13.38 -14.40
CA ALA A 174 -14.20 14.44 -15.40
C ALA A 174 -14.04 13.90 -16.84
N GLY A 175 -13.93 12.59 -17.04
CA GLY A 175 -13.79 11.96 -18.35
C GLY A 175 -12.45 12.24 -19.04
N VAL A 176 -11.41 12.53 -18.27
CA VAL A 176 -10.02 12.76 -18.73
C VAL A 176 -9.26 11.44 -18.77
#